data_AF-A0A2V9WXH6-F1
#
_entry.id   AF-A0A2V9WXH6-F1
#
_cell.length_a   1.000
_cell.length_b   1.000
_cell.length_c   1.000
_cell.angle_alpha   90.00
_cell.angle_beta   90.00
_cell.angle_gamma   90.00
#
_symmetry.space_group_name_H-M   'P 1'
#
loop_
_entity.id
_entity.type
_entity.pdbx_description
1 polymer ?
#
loop_
_entity_poly.entity_id
_entity_poly.type
_entity_poly.pdbx_seq_one_letter_code
_entity_poly.pdbx_strand_id
1 'polypeptide(L)'
;MSLTPIGEPRQKITIASLREKILHREPITCLTAYDYATARLVDEAGIDIILVGDSLAQTMLGYDNTLTVTIDEMLHHTKAVRRAVKNALLVADMPFGSYHVSPDEAVSNAARFIKEGGAEAVKIEGGEKRADLIRRIIDAEIPVAGHIGLTPQSVNMMSGYKVQGKTLTGIEQLMRDAVALDRAGVACIYLEGIPREVAAMITAEVSTPTIGIGAGPECDGQVLVIHDILNLNFGTPAKFVRRYGDAAALISDAVQAFRADVVSGQYPSDGESYHLPKETRSALDTVLERKRGIRR
;
A
#
# COMPACT_ATOMS: atom_id res chain seq x y z
N MET A 1 12.78 2.09 22.04
CA MET A 1 12.65 0.62 21.99
C MET A 1 12.99 0.16 20.59
N SER A 2 14.17 -0.43 20.40
CA SER A 2 14.55 -1.02 19.12
C SER A 2 13.90 -2.39 19.04
N LEU A 3 12.82 -2.52 18.28
CA LEU A 3 12.38 -3.85 17.83
C LEU A 3 13.57 -4.46 17.08
N THR A 4 14.00 -5.65 17.51
CA THR A 4 15.07 -6.44 16.88
C THR A 4 14.80 -6.52 15.38
N PRO A 5 15.79 -6.23 14.50
CA PRO A 5 15.61 -6.40 13.07
C PRO A 5 15.12 -7.82 12.78
N ILE A 6 13.97 -7.93 12.11
CA ILE A 6 13.48 -9.21 11.62
C ILE A 6 14.22 -9.45 10.30
N GLY A 7 15.22 -10.34 10.31
CA GLY A 7 15.89 -10.83 9.09
C GLY A 7 17.34 -10.36 8.90
N GLU A 8 17.97 -10.92 7.87
CA GLU A 8 19.35 -10.62 7.47
C GLU A 8 19.46 -9.27 6.75
N PRO A 9 20.65 -8.61 6.74
CA PRO A 9 20.89 -7.42 5.93
C PRO A 9 20.57 -7.69 4.45
N ARG A 10 19.70 -6.87 3.86
CA ARG A 10 19.28 -7.02 2.46
C ARG A 10 19.79 -5.87 1.60
N GLN A 11 20.00 -6.17 0.32
CA GLN A 11 20.26 -5.13 -0.67
C GLN A 11 18.96 -4.40 -1.02
N LYS A 12 19.10 -3.12 -1.33
CA LYS A 12 18.01 -2.27 -1.82
C LYS A 12 17.51 -2.80 -3.15
N ILE A 13 16.20 -3.04 -3.25
CA ILE A 13 15.53 -3.36 -4.50
C ILE A 13 15.42 -2.10 -5.34
N THR A 14 15.92 -2.22 -6.58
CA THR A 14 15.86 -1.17 -7.60
C THR A 14 15.12 -1.69 -8.83
N ILE A 15 14.87 -0.82 -9.80
CA ILE A 15 14.28 -1.22 -11.09
C ILE A 15 15.16 -2.25 -11.81
N ALA A 16 16.49 -2.11 -11.72
CA ALA A 16 17.42 -3.09 -12.25
C ALA A 16 17.28 -4.44 -11.54
N SER A 17 17.12 -4.43 -10.22
CA SER A 17 16.88 -5.65 -9.43
C SER A 17 15.61 -6.38 -9.86
N LEU A 18 14.53 -5.67 -10.21
CA LEU A 18 13.31 -6.30 -10.74
C LEU A 18 13.57 -7.03 -12.07
N ARG A 19 14.36 -6.43 -12.96
CA ARG A 19 14.77 -7.06 -14.23
C ARG A 19 15.66 -8.27 -14.01
N GLU A 20 16.58 -8.21 -13.04
CA GLU A 20 17.42 -9.35 -12.67
C GLU A 20 16.58 -10.51 -12.14
N LYS A 21 15.58 -10.24 -11.29
CA LYS A 21 14.68 -11.27 -10.77
C LYS A 21 13.96 -12.04 -11.89
N ILE A 22 13.40 -11.35 -12.89
CA ILE A 22 12.74 -12.04 -14.01
C ILE A 22 13.72 -12.88 -14.85
N LEU A 23 14.95 -12.41 -15.05
CA LEU A 23 16.00 -13.18 -15.73
C LEU A 23 16.37 -14.46 -14.96
N HIS A 24 16.34 -14.38 -13.63
CA HIS A 24 16.57 -15.52 -12.73
C HIS A 24 15.32 -16.35 -12.43
N ARG A 25 14.16 -15.99 -13.01
CA ARG A 25 12.85 -16.63 -12.74
C ARG A 25 12.47 -16.59 -11.26
N GLU A 26 12.87 -15.54 -10.57
CA GLU A 26 12.48 -15.26 -9.19
C GLU A 26 11.22 -14.39 -9.18
N PRO A 27 10.12 -14.83 -8.54
CA PRO A 27 8.90 -14.04 -8.48
C PRO A 27 9.10 -12.71 -7.75
N ILE A 28 8.48 -11.65 -8.26
CA ILE A 28 8.45 -10.34 -7.61
C ILE A 28 7.29 -10.28 -6.61
N THR A 29 7.60 -9.94 -5.37
CA THR A 29 6.62 -9.75 -4.30
C THR A 29 6.27 -8.28 -4.12
N CYS A 30 4.98 -7.95 -4.16
CA CYS A 30 4.49 -6.60 -3.95
C CYS A 30 3.37 -6.59 -2.91
N LEU A 31 3.40 -5.66 -1.97
CA LEU A 31 2.29 -5.42 -1.03
C LEU A 31 2.06 -3.93 -0.86
N THR A 32 0.81 -3.56 -0.62
CA THR A 32 0.52 -2.17 -0.25
C THR A 32 0.91 -1.88 1.21
N ALA A 33 1.25 -0.63 1.50
CA ALA A 33 1.37 -0.14 2.87
C ALA A 33 1.11 1.37 2.90
N TYR A 34 0.56 1.88 4.01
CA TYR A 34 0.07 3.27 4.07
C TYR A 34 0.55 4.05 5.31
N ASP A 35 1.21 3.38 6.24
CA ASP A 35 1.72 3.99 7.46
C ASP A 35 3.10 3.42 7.84
N TYR A 36 3.74 4.07 8.81
CA TYR A 36 5.10 3.71 9.24
C TYR A 36 5.20 2.31 9.85
N ALA A 37 4.27 1.93 10.73
CA ALA A 37 4.38 0.67 11.48
C ALA A 37 4.16 -0.52 10.54
N THR A 38 3.13 -0.45 9.70
CA THR A 38 2.84 -1.48 8.70
C THR A 38 3.97 -1.59 7.68
N ALA A 39 4.42 -0.47 7.10
CA ALA A 39 5.49 -0.49 6.10
C ALA A 39 6.81 -1.05 6.64
N ARG A 40 7.12 -0.83 7.92
CA ARG A 40 8.31 -1.40 8.55
C ARG A 40 8.24 -2.93 8.58
N LEU A 41 7.11 -3.49 9.01
CA LEU A 41 6.92 -4.94 9.05
C LEU A 41 6.95 -5.55 7.65
N VAL A 42 6.37 -4.86 6.66
CA VAL A 42 6.37 -5.30 5.25
C VAL A 42 7.78 -5.28 4.65
N ASP A 43 8.58 -4.25 4.93
CA ASP A 43 9.96 -4.12 4.47
C ASP A 43 10.89 -5.18 5.12
N GLU A 44 10.76 -5.38 6.44
CA GLU A 44 11.51 -6.38 7.19
C GLU A 44 11.12 -7.83 6.80
N ALA A 45 9.85 -8.06 6.42
CA ALA A 45 9.40 -9.34 5.87
C ALA A 45 10.00 -9.64 4.48
N GLY A 46 10.61 -8.65 3.85
CA GLY A 46 11.38 -8.87 2.65
C GLY A 46 10.62 -8.76 1.33
N ILE A 47 9.52 -8.00 1.33
CA ILE A 47 8.76 -7.67 0.12
C ILE A 47 9.63 -6.83 -0.84
N ASP A 48 9.56 -7.14 -2.14
CA ASP A 48 10.40 -6.47 -3.13
C ASP A 48 9.89 -5.06 -3.45
N ILE A 49 8.57 -4.87 -3.53
CA ILE A 49 7.91 -3.60 -3.85
C ILE A 49 6.88 -3.25 -2.77
N ILE A 50 6.99 -2.06 -2.20
CA ILE A 50 5.94 -1.48 -1.36
C ILE A 50 5.19 -0.42 -2.16
N LEU A 51 3.89 -0.64 -2.33
CA LEU A 51 3.00 0.26 -3.07
C LEU A 51 2.16 1.11 -2.10
N VAL A 52 2.35 2.42 -2.15
CA VAL A 52 1.39 3.39 -1.57
C VAL A 52 0.29 3.61 -2.58
N GLY A 53 -0.66 2.69 -2.59
CA GLY A 53 -1.76 2.67 -3.56
C GLY A 53 -2.90 3.60 -3.18
N ASP A 54 -3.62 4.11 -4.19
CA ASP A 54 -4.82 4.95 -3.99
C ASP A 54 -6.00 4.18 -3.36
N SER A 55 -5.89 2.84 -3.29
CA SER A 55 -6.74 1.97 -2.45
C SER A 55 -6.75 2.35 -0.96
N LEU A 56 -5.82 3.20 -0.49
CA LEU A 56 -5.90 3.85 0.82
C LEU A 56 -7.17 4.68 1.00
N ALA A 57 -7.75 5.19 -0.09
CA ALA A 57 -9.02 5.92 -0.07
C ALA A 57 -10.11 5.10 0.63
N GLN A 58 -10.26 3.83 0.25
CA GLN A 58 -11.26 2.93 0.82
C GLN A 58 -10.77 2.30 2.13
N THR A 59 -9.52 1.82 2.15
CA THR A 59 -9.02 0.98 3.26
C THR A 59 -8.57 1.76 4.49
N MET A 60 -8.08 2.99 4.30
CA MET A 60 -7.59 3.83 5.40
C MET A 60 -8.54 5.00 5.70
N LEU A 61 -9.09 5.63 4.65
CA LEU A 61 -9.88 6.85 4.78
C LEU A 61 -11.40 6.61 4.75
N GLY A 62 -11.84 5.41 4.41
CA GLY A 62 -13.26 5.04 4.38
C GLY A 62 -14.08 5.73 3.29
N TYR A 63 -13.44 6.22 2.22
CA TYR A 63 -14.13 6.71 1.04
C TYR A 63 -14.79 5.57 0.26
N ASP A 64 -15.85 5.88 -0.48
CA ASP A 64 -16.61 4.89 -1.26
C ASP A 64 -15.82 4.35 -2.47
N ASN A 65 -14.84 5.10 -2.97
CA ASN A 65 -14.00 4.74 -4.11
C ASN A 65 -12.67 5.52 -4.08
N THR A 66 -11.79 5.25 -5.04
CA THR A 66 -10.46 5.90 -5.13
C THR A 66 -10.46 7.25 -5.82
N LEU A 67 -11.58 7.74 -6.36
CA LEU A 67 -11.61 8.99 -7.13
C LEU A 67 -11.46 10.24 -6.27
N THR A 68 -11.81 10.15 -4.99
CA THR A 68 -11.85 11.30 -4.07
C THR A 68 -10.52 11.59 -3.41
N VAL A 69 -9.58 10.64 -3.41
CA VAL A 69 -8.30 10.83 -2.74
C VAL A 69 -7.46 11.86 -3.48
N THR A 70 -6.89 12.78 -2.70
CA THR A 70 -6.14 13.92 -3.20
C THR A 70 -4.64 13.60 -3.29
N ILE A 71 -3.90 14.43 -4.04
CA ILE A 71 -2.43 14.36 -4.07
C ILE A 71 -1.84 14.54 -2.67
N ASP A 72 -2.39 15.45 -1.86
CA ASP A 72 -1.84 15.75 -0.55
C ASP A 72 -2.04 14.61 0.45
N GLU A 73 -3.17 13.90 0.37
CA GLU A 73 -3.40 12.66 1.13
C GLU A 73 -2.43 11.55 0.69
N MET A 74 -2.28 11.34 -0.62
CA MET A 74 -1.33 10.37 -1.15
C MET A 74 0.12 10.71 -0.72
N LEU A 75 0.52 11.98 -0.76
CA LEU A 75 1.83 12.43 -0.28
C LEU A 75 2.00 12.25 1.22
N HIS A 76 0.96 12.47 2.03
CA HIS A 76 0.99 12.25 3.47
C HIS A 76 1.34 10.79 3.79
N HIS A 77 0.61 9.84 3.20
CA HIS A 77 0.85 8.41 3.39
C HIS A 77 2.21 7.98 2.81
N THR A 78 2.60 8.50 1.65
CA THR A 78 3.92 8.22 1.06
C THR A 78 5.06 8.64 1.99
N LYS A 79 4.98 9.84 2.57
CA LYS A 79 5.95 10.33 3.57
C LYS A 79 6.01 9.43 4.81
N ALA A 80 4.87 8.92 5.28
CA ALA A 80 4.82 7.99 6.42
C ALA A 80 5.56 6.68 6.11
N VAL A 81 5.27 6.08 4.96
CA VAL A 81 5.87 4.82 4.51
C VAL A 81 7.37 4.98 4.25
N ARG A 82 7.81 6.05 3.58
CA ARG A 82 9.23 6.33 3.30
C ARG A 82 10.10 6.32 4.56
N ARG A 83 9.58 6.74 5.71
CA ARG A 83 10.33 6.74 6.99
C ARG A 83 10.65 5.32 7.46
N ALA A 84 9.83 4.34 7.10
CA ALA A 84 10.00 2.94 7.45
C ALA A 84 10.88 2.18 6.44
N VAL A 85 10.60 2.34 5.13
CA VAL A 85 11.19 1.53 4.07
C VAL A 85 12.71 1.71 3.96
N LYS A 86 13.46 0.60 4.03
CA LYS A 86 14.90 0.54 3.82
C LYS A 86 15.26 -0.21 2.54
N ASN A 87 14.62 -1.34 2.27
CA ASN A 87 15.05 -2.27 1.22
C ASN A 87 14.09 -2.37 0.03
N ALA A 88 12.78 -2.39 0.24
CA ALA A 88 11.79 -2.51 -0.84
C ALA A 88 11.80 -1.28 -1.76
N LEU A 89 11.53 -1.46 -3.06
CA LEU A 89 11.29 -0.35 -3.97
C LEU A 89 9.98 0.35 -3.58
N LEU A 90 10.02 1.63 -3.26
CA LEU A 90 8.83 2.39 -2.87
C LEU A 90 8.15 3.00 -4.11
N VAL A 91 6.95 2.51 -4.41
CA VAL A 91 6.11 3.02 -5.51
C VAL A 91 4.91 3.75 -4.92
N ALA A 92 4.53 4.90 -5.49
CA ALA A 92 3.33 5.64 -5.08
C ALA A 92 2.37 5.81 -6.26
N ASP A 93 1.07 5.61 -6.02
CA ASP A 93 0.05 5.92 -7.01
C ASP A 93 -0.07 7.43 -7.23
N MET A 94 -0.18 7.82 -8.49
CA MET A 94 -0.74 9.12 -8.85
C MET A 94 -2.26 9.01 -8.81
N PRO A 95 -2.98 9.79 -7.98
CA PRO A 95 -4.42 9.66 -7.83
C PRO A 95 -5.17 10.21 -9.04
N PHE A 96 -6.47 9.90 -9.14
CA PHE A 96 -7.34 10.41 -10.20
C PHE A 96 -7.25 11.95 -10.31
N GLY A 97 -7.34 12.47 -11.53
CA GLY A 97 -7.17 13.91 -11.82
C GLY A 97 -5.71 14.38 -11.89
N SER A 98 -4.78 13.80 -11.13
CA SER A 98 -3.39 14.32 -11.01
C SER A 98 -2.53 14.22 -12.27
N TYR A 99 -2.90 13.36 -13.21
CA TYR A 99 -2.22 13.18 -14.49
C TYR A 99 -3.19 13.24 -15.70
N HIS A 100 -4.44 13.66 -15.46
CA HIS A 100 -5.50 13.66 -16.46
C HIS A 100 -5.66 15.01 -17.16
N VAL A 101 -5.28 16.10 -16.49
CA VAL A 101 -5.54 17.48 -16.94
C VAL A 101 -4.58 17.91 -18.03
N SER A 102 -3.27 17.88 -17.75
CA SER A 102 -2.24 18.22 -18.73
C SER A 102 -0.94 17.44 -18.50
N PRO A 103 -0.12 17.23 -19.54
CA PRO A 103 1.17 16.57 -19.39
C PRO A 103 2.13 17.29 -18.43
N ASP A 104 2.15 18.62 -18.44
CA ASP A 104 3.07 19.39 -17.59
C ASP A 104 2.68 19.29 -16.11
N GLU A 105 1.37 19.30 -15.82
CA GLU A 105 0.86 19.06 -14.47
C GLU A 105 1.15 17.63 -14.00
N ALA A 106 1.03 16.64 -14.89
CA ALA A 106 1.36 15.26 -14.55
C ALA A 106 2.84 15.10 -14.17
N VAL A 107 3.75 15.69 -14.94
CA VAL A 107 5.20 15.68 -14.64
C VAL A 107 5.47 16.39 -13.32
N SER A 108 4.87 17.56 -13.09
CA SER A 108 5.00 18.30 -11.84
C SER A 108 4.50 17.48 -10.63
N ASN A 109 3.35 16.84 -10.76
CA ASN A 109 2.78 16.01 -9.70
C ASN A 109 3.62 14.75 -9.44
N ALA A 110 4.11 14.08 -10.49
CA ALA A 110 5.02 12.96 -10.35
C ALA A 110 6.31 13.39 -9.61
N ALA A 111 6.87 14.56 -9.94
CA ALA A 111 8.05 15.09 -9.27
C ALA A 111 7.80 15.36 -7.77
N ARG A 112 6.58 15.77 -7.38
CA ARG A 112 6.20 15.90 -5.96
C ARG A 112 6.25 14.56 -5.23
N PHE A 113 5.77 13.46 -5.83
CA PHE A 113 5.84 12.13 -5.21
C PHE A 113 7.27 11.67 -4.94
N ILE A 114 8.21 12.00 -5.83
CA ILE A 114 9.63 11.71 -5.62
C ILE A 114 10.22 12.67 -4.57
N LYS A 115 10.13 13.98 -4.79
CA LYS A 115 10.81 15.00 -3.99
C LYS A 115 10.23 15.18 -2.60
N GLU A 116 8.91 15.22 -2.49
CA GLU A 116 8.22 15.41 -1.22
C GLU A 116 7.85 14.08 -0.57
N GLY A 117 7.36 13.13 -1.36
CA GLY A 117 6.92 11.82 -0.87
C GLY A 117 8.08 10.89 -0.52
N GLY A 118 9.16 10.97 -1.28
CA GLY A 118 10.29 10.05 -1.20
C GLY A 118 10.01 8.70 -1.86
N ALA A 119 8.99 8.62 -2.73
CA ALA A 119 8.82 7.49 -3.64
C ALA A 119 9.98 7.42 -4.63
N GLU A 120 10.22 6.24 -5.17
CA GLU A 120 11.29 5.97 -6.15
C GLU A 120 10.71 5.75 -7.55
N ALA A 121 9.40 5.47 -7.63
CA ALA A 121 8.64 5.42 -8.87
C ALA A 121 7.19 5.85 -8.59
N VAL A 122 6.50 6.27 -9.65
CA VAL A 122 5.06 6.54 -9.61
C VAL A 122 4.28 5.48 -10.38
N LYS A 123 3.06 5.14 -9.97
CA LYS A 123 2.15 4.26 -10.72
C LYS A 123 1.02 5.08 -11.36
N ILE A 124 0.74 4.80 -12.63
CA ILE A 124 -0.26 5.51 -13.46
C ILE A 124 -1.18 4.50 -14.14
N GLU A 125 -2.47 4.79 -14.15
CA GLU A 125 -3.47 3.94 -14.82
C GLU A 125 -3.72 4.37 -16.26
N GLY A 126 -3.78 3.38 -17.15
CA GLY A 126 -4.04 3.54 -18.57
C GLY A 126 -2.93 2.97 -19.45
N GLY A 127 -3.32 2.41 -20.58
CA GLY A 127 -2.43 1.81 -21.57
C GLY A 127 -1.98 2.79 -22.66
N GLU A 128 -2.21 2.42 -23.92
CA GLU A 128 -1.72 3.13 -25.11
C GLU A 128 -2.05 4.63 -25.09
N LYS A 129 -3.26 4.99 -24.67
CA LYS A 129 -3.72 6.39 -24.56
C LYS A 129 -2.89 7.26 -23.61
N ARG A 130 -2.08 6.67 -22.73
CA ARG A 130 -1.18 7.36 -21.78
C ARG A 130 0.30 7.18 -22.11
N ALA A 131 0.67 6.44 -23.15
CA ALA A 131 2.07 6.16 -23.46
C ALA A 131 2.91 7.44 -23.67
N ASP A 132 2.38 8.45 -24.35
CA ASP A 132 3.07 9.72 -24.59
C ASP A 132 3.32 10.51 -23.30
N LEU A 133 2.33 10.50 -22.40
CA LEU A 133 2.43 11.11 -21.08
C LEU A 133 3.47 10.40 -20.21
N ILE A 134 3.44 9.07 -20.20
CA ILE A 134 4.36 8.24 -19.45
C ILE A 134 5.79 8.46 -19.93
N ARG A 135 6.02 8.53 -21.25
CA ARG A 135 7.33 8.87 -21.81
C ARG A 135 7.82 10.23 -21.32
N ARG A 136 6.96 11.26 -21.31
CA ARG A 136 7.33 12.58 -20.77
C ARG A 136 7.75 12.55 -19.29
N ILE A 137 7.11 11.71 -18.47
CA ILE A 137 7.47 11.56 -17.05
C ILE A 137 8.81 10.82 -16.92
N ILE A 138 9.03 9.78 -17.73
CA ILE A 138 10.29 9.04 -17.78
C ILE A 138 11.44 9.93 -18.28
N ASP A 139 11.20 10.77 -19.30
CA ASP A 139 12.17 11.74 -19.82
C ASP A 139 12.56 12.81 -18.78
N ALA A 140 11.70 13.03 -17.78
CA ALA A 140 11.99 13.84 -16.60
C ALA A 140 12.72 13.05 -15.48
N GLU A 141 13.27 11.87 -15.81
CA GLU A 141 14.02 10.98 -14.93
C GLU A 141 13.19 10.37 -13.80
N ILE A 142 11.87 10.29 -13.96
CA ILE A 142 10.97 9.71 -12.96
C ILE A 142 10.50 8.35 -13.47
N PRO A 143 10.86 7.25 -12.79
CA PRO A 143 10.37 5.93 -13.16
C PRO A 143 8.86 5.81 -13.01
N VAL A 144 8.23 5.11 -13.96
CA VAL A 144 6.78 4.90 -13.99
C VAL A 144 6.47 3.41 -13.99
N ALA A 145 5.55 2.97 -13.14
CA ALA A 145 4.84 1.70 -13.28
C ALA A 145 3.52 1.94 -14.03
N GLY A 146 3.29 1.18 -15.09
CA GLY A 146 2.02 1.22 -15.82
C GLY A 146 0.96 0.33 -15.15
N HIS A 147 -0.31 0.66 -15.28
CA HIS A 147 -1.42 -0.17 -14.79
C HIS A 147 -2.52 -0.30 -15.86
N ILE A 148 -2.79 -1.54 -16.29
CA ILE A 148 -3.82 -1.88 -17.29
C ILE A 148 -4.71 -3.04 -16.82
N GLY A 149 -5.80 -3.27 -17.52
CA GLY A 149 -6.86 -4.18 -17.07
C GLY A 149 -7.97 -3.38 -16.39
N LEU A 150 -8.45 -3.87 -15.24
CA LEU A 150 -9.35 -3.13 -14.38
C LEU A 150 -8.57 -1.99 -13.72
N THR A 151 -8.85 -0.76 -14.13
CA THR A 151 -8.25 0.47 -13.58
C THR A 151 -9.26 1.18 -12.68
N PRO A 152 -9.20 1.04 -11.34
CA PRO A 152 -10.15 1.63 -10.39
C PRO A 152 -10.48 3.11 -10.61
N GLN A 153 -9.52 3.93 -11.07
CA GLN A 153 -9.75 5.35 -11.33
C GLN A 153 -10.68 5.59 -12.55
N SER A 154 -10.99 4.54 -13.32
CA SER A 154 -11.97 4.55 -14.40
C SER A 154 -13.30 3.88 -14.01
N VAL A 155 -13.58 3.66 -12.72
CA VAL A 155 -14.78 2.91 -12.24
C VAL A 155 -16.09 3.38 -12.86
N ASN A 156 -16.28 4.70 -13.05
CA ASN A 156 -17.48 5.25 -13.69
C ASN A 156 -17.56 4.93 -15.18
N MET A 157 -16.44 5.01 -15.90
CA MET A 157 -16.36 4.64 -17.32
C MET A 157 -16.53 3.13 -17.54
N MET A 158 -16.09 2.32 -16.57
CA MET A 158 -16.18 0.86 -16.62
C MET A 158 -17.51 0.32 -16.06
N SER A 159 -18.34 1.20 -15.51
CA SER A 159 -19.59 0.89 -14.83
C SER A 159 -19.40 -0.14 -13.72
N GLY A 160 -18.42 0.11 -12.84
CA GLY A 160 -18.06 -0.72 -11.68
C GLY A 160 -16.78 -1.55 -11.87
N TYR A 161 -16.39 -2.27 -10.81
CA TYR A 161 -15.22 -3.14 -10.79
C TYR A 161 -15.48 -4.45 -11.54
N LYS A 162 -15.25 -4.44 -12.86
CA LYS A 162 -15.50 -5.58 -13.74
C LYS A 162 -14.22 -6.14 -14.30
N VAL A 163 -14.16 -7.47 -14.41
CA VAL A 163 -13.06 -8.17 -15.08
C VAL A 163 -12.99 -7.74 -16.56
N GLN A 164 -11.79 -7.36 -17.00
CA GLN A 164 -11.49 -6.90 -18.37
C GLN A 164 -10.98 -8.03 -19.26
N GLY A 165 -10.82 -7.81 -20.57
CA GLY A 165 -10.23 -8.81 -21.47
C GLY A 165 -11.08 -10.06 -21.72
N LYS A 166 -12.42 -9.95 -21.66
CA LYS A 166 -13.35 -11.08 -21.90
C LYS A 166 -13.75 -11.29 -23.36
N THR A 167 -13.48 -10.32 -24.22
CA THR A 167 -13.80 -10.37 -25.65
C THR A 167 -12.52 -10.23 -26.46
N LEU A 168 -12.49 -10.76 -27.69
CA LEU A 168 -11.32 -10.66 -28.56
C LEU A 168 -10.83 -9.22 -28.73
N THR A 169 -11.75 -8.28 -28.98
CA THR A 169 -11.41 -6.84 -29.08
C THR A 169 -10.82 -6.28 -27.78
N GLY A 170 -11.34 -6.70 -26.62
CA GLY A 170 -10.79 -6.30 -25.32
C GLY A 170 -9.41 -6.88 -25.06
N ILE A 171 -9.17 -8.12 -25.49
CA ILE A 171 -7.87 -8.78 -25.40
C ILE A 171 -6.86 -8.06 -26.31
N GLU A 172 -7.22 -7.80 -27.56
CA GLU A 172 -6.37 -7.06 -28.51
C GLU A 172 -6.02 -5.66 -27.99
N GLN A 173 -6.96 -4.96 -27.36
CA GLN A 173 -6.67 -3.66 -26.74
C GLN A 173 -5.68 -3.80 -25.59
N LEU A 174 -5.85 -4.79 -24.69
CA LEU A 174 -4.91 -5.01 -23.59
C LEU A 174 -3.50 -5.37 -24.09
N MET A 175 -3.40 -6.14 -25.18
CA MET A 175 -2.11 -6.44 -25.81
C MET A 175 -1.45 -5.16 -26.36
N ARG A 176 -2.20 -4.30 -27.06
CA ARG A 176 -1.68 -3.00 -27.53
C ARG A 176 -1.25 -2.12 -26.37
N ASP A 177 -2.07 -2.05 -25.33
CA ASP A 177 -1.80 -1.30 -24.12
C ASP A 177 -0.49 -1.75 -23.46
N ALA A 178 -0.31 -3.06 -23.27
CA ALA A 178 0.91 -3.64 -22.69
C ALA A 178 2.15 -3.35 -23.53
N VAL A 179 2.08 -3.56 -24.85
CA VAL A 179 3.20 -3.30 -25.77
C VAL A 179 3.53 -1.80 -25.82
N ALA A 180 2.54 -0.91 -25.78
CA ALA A 180 2.76 0.52 -25.75
C ALA A 180 3.47 0.97 -24.46
N LEU A 181 3.11 0.37 -23.31
CA LEU A 181 3.76 0.63 -22.03
C LEU A 181 5.18 0.06 -21.98
N ASP A 182 5.39 -1.15 -22.48
CA ASP A 182 6.72 -1.77 -22.59
C ASP A 182 7.66 -0.90 -23.44
N ARG A 183 7.19 -0.45 -24.61
CA ARG A 183 7.94 0.47 -25.48
C ARG A 183 8.16 1.85 -24.88
N ALA A 184 7.27 2.32 -24.01
CA ALA A 184 7.45 3.57 -23.28
C ALA A 184 8.58 3.48 -22.23
N GLY A 185 8.98 2.27 -21.84
CA GLY A 185 10.08 2.03 -20.90
C GLY A 185 9.66 2.04 -19.44
N VAL A 186 8.40 1.66 -19.14
CA VAL A 186 7.94 1.56 -17.75
C VAL A 186 8.77 0.54 -16.94
N ALA A 187 8.85 0.75 -15.63
CA ALA A 187 9.63 -0.09 -14.72
C ALA A 187 8.99 -1.48 -14.51
N CYS A 188 7.67 -1.52 -14.47
CA CYS A 188 6.84 -2.72 -14.42
C CYS A 188 5.43 -2.41 -14.92
N ILE A 189 4.64 -3.44 -15.23
CA ILE A 189 3.24 -3.31 -15.66
C ILE A 189 2.34 -4.09 -14.70
N TYR A 190 1.45 -3.40 -14.02
CA TYR A 190 0.40 -4.01 -13.22
C TYR A 190 -0.74 -4.49 -14.13
N LEU A 191 -1.14 -5.75 -13.94
CA LEU A 191 -2.25 -6.40 -14.64
C LEU A 191 -3.36 -6.73 -13.63
N GLU A 192 -4.45 -5.97 -13.65
CA GLU A 192 -5.54 -6.12 -12.68
C GLU A 192 -6.80 -6.71 -13.31
N GLY A 193 -7.37 -7.72 -12.65
CA GLY A 193 -8.71 -8.21 -12.98
C GLY A 193 -8.89 -8.64 -14.44
N ILE A 194 -7.95 -9.41 -14.98
CA ILE A 194 -8.01 -9.98 -16.34
C ILE A 194 -7.96 -11.51 -16.30
N PRO A 195 -8.49 -12.23 -17.33
CA PRO A 195 -8.32 -13.67 -17.43
C PRO A 195 -6.84 -14.07 -17.44
N ARG A 196 -6.51 -15.17 -16.77
CA ARG A 196 -5.13 -15.63 -16.63
C ARG A 196 -4.46 -15.95 -17.96
N GLU A 197 -5.24 -16.44 -18.93
CA GLU A 197 -4.76 -16.71 -20.29
C GLU A 197 -4.29 -15.42 -20.98
N VAL A 198 -4.97 -14.30 -20.71
CA VAL A 198 -4.61 -12.98 -21.26
C VAL A 198 -3.37 -12.43 -20.57
N ALA A 199 -3.29 -12.56 -19.24
CA ALA A 199 -2.10 -12.16 -18.48
C ALA A 199 -0.85 -12.95 -18.91
N ALA A 200 -1.00 -14.25 -19.15
CA ALA A 200 0.08 -15.11 -19.65
C ALA A 200 0.56 -14.66 -21.05
N MET A 201 -0.37 -14.34 -21.96
CA MET A 201 -0.02 -13.80 -23.27
C MET A 201 0.73 -12.47 -23.17
N ILE A 202 0.24 -11.55 -22.33
CA ILE A 202 0.90 -10.25 -22.11
C ILE A 202 2.31 -10.44 -21.56
N THR A 203 2.45 -11.25 -20.50
CA THR A 203 3.73 -11.49 -19.82
C THR A 203 4.76 -12.14 -20.76
N ALA A 204 4.32 -12.99 -21.69
CA ALA A 204 5.20 -13.58 -22.69
C ALA A 204 5.61 -12.61 -23.81
N GLU A 205 4.82 -11.57 -24.08
CA GLU A 205 5.03 -10.61 -25.17
C GLU A 205 5.95 -9.45 -24.77
N VAL A 206 5.84 -8.95 -23.53
CA VAL A 206 6.58 -7.76 -23.06
C VAL A 206 7.90 -8.15 -22.38
N SER A 207 8.90 -7.26 -22.48
CA SER A 207 10.18 -7.43 -21.77
C SER A 207 10.15 -6.92 -20.33
N THR A 208 9.20 -6.03 -20.05
CA THR A 208 9.02 -5.37 -18.75
C THR A 208 8.32 -6.30 -17.76
N PRO A 209 8.77 -6.39 -16.48
CA PRO A 209 8.15 -7.25 -15.49
C PRO A 209 6.65 -6.99 -15.32
N THR A 210 5.83 -8.05 -15.28
CA THR A 210 4.39 -7.95 -15.01
C THR A 210 4.04 -8.27 -13.56
N ILE A 211 3.17 -7.48 -12.94
CA ILE A 211 2.71 -7.66 -11.55
C ILE A 211 1.20 -7.91 -11.57
N GLY A 212 0.79 -9.13 -11.25
CA GLY A 212 -0.62 -9.54 -11.28
C GLY A 212 -1.39 -9.21 -10.01
N ILE A 213 -2.66 -8.83 -10.16
CA ILE A 213 -3.67 -8.82 -9.10
C ILE A 213 -4.99 -9.31 -9.67
N GLY A 214 -5.36 -10.55 -9.34
CA GLY A 214 -6.47 -11.22 -10.01
C GLY A 214 -6.22 -11.47 -11.50
N ALA A 215 -4.95 -11.61 -11.90
CA ALA A 215 -4.51 -11.90 -13.27
C ALA A 215 -3.89 -13.31 -13.43
N GLY A 216 -3.93 -14.15 -12.40
CA GLY A 216 -3.38 -15.50 -12.43
C GLY A 216 -1.88 -15.58 -12.14
N PRO A 217 -1.34 -16.80 -12.00
CA PRO A 217 0.03 -17.04 -11.56
C PRO A 217 1.10 -16.81 -12.64
N GLU A 218 0.72 -16.56 -13.89
CA GLU A 218 1.66 -16.42 -15.02
C GLU A 218 2.34 -15.05 -15.11
N CYS A 219 1.96 -14.09 -14.25
CA CYS A 219 2.69 -12.82 -14.13
C CYS A 219 4.04 -13.03 -13.41
N ASP A 220 5.02 -12.18 -13.69
CA ASP A 220 6.36 -12.25 -13.05
C ASP A 220 6.33 -11.98 -11.54
N GLY A 221 5.30 -11.26 -11.08
CA GLY A 221 5.06 -10.97 -9.68
C GLY A 221 3.59 -10.85 -9.34
N GLN A 222 3.32 -10.63 -8.05
CA GLN A 222 1.95 -10.50 -7.54
C GLN A 222 1.86 -9.33 -6.56
N VAL A 223 0.71 -8.65 -6.56
CA VAL A 223 0.34 -7.64 -5.56
C VAL A 223 -1.00 -7.96 -4.90
N LEU A 224 -1.10 -7.67 -3.62
CA LEU A 224 -2.36 -7.58 -2.88
C LEU A 224 -2.38 -6.35 -1.99
N VAL A 225 -3.59 -5.91 -1.64
CA VAL A 225 -3.82 -4.88 -0.64
C VAL A 225 -3.56 -5.49 0.73
N ILE A 226 -2.76 -4.86 1.59
CA ILE A 226 -2.40 -5.44 2.89
C ILE A 226 -3.61 -5.68 3.81
N HIS A 227 -4.64 -4.85 3.68
CA HIS A 227 -5.88 -5.00 4.42
C HIS A 227 -6.63 -6.27 4.04
N ASP A 228 -6.55 -6.69 2.76
CA ASP A 228 -7.18 -7.92 2.29
C ASP A 228 -6.52 -9.16 2.88
N ILE A 229 -5.18 -9.19 2.94
CA ILE A 229 -4.44 -10.35 3.48
C ILE A 229 -4.56 -10.47 5.01
N LEU A 230 -4.82 -9.35 5.71
CA LEU A 230 -4.95 -9.28 7.17
C LEU A 230 -6.41 -9.26 7.67
N ASN A 231 -7.40 -9.44 6.78
CA ASN A 231 -8.82 -9.37 7.12
C ASN A 231 -9.26 -8.02 7.72
N LEU A 232 -8.66 -6.91 7.27
CA LEU A 232 -9.02 -5.53 7.63
C LEU A 232 -9.82 -4.82 6.51
N ASN A 233 -10.36 -5.59 5.56
CA ASN A 233 -11.33 -5.11 4.59
C ASN A 233 -12.73 -5.54 5.02
N PHE A 234 -13.62 -4.57 5.23
CA PHE A 234 -14.98 -4.78 5.72
C PHE A 234 -16.03 -4.90 4.61
N GLY A 235 -15.61 -4.80 3.34
CA GLY A 235 -16.44 -5.07 2.18
C GLY A 235 -16.50 -6.55 1.80
N THR A 236 -17.18 -6.85 0.69
CA THR A 236 -17.14 -8.20 0.11
C THR A 236 -15.78 -8.41 -0.54
N PRO A 237 -14.99 -9.42 -0.13
CA PRO A 237 -13.67 -9.64 -0.70
C PRO A 237 -13.78 -10.04 -2.18
N ALA A 238 -12.88 -9.52 -3.00
CA ALA A 238 -12.77 -9.96 -4.38
C ALA A 238 -12.34 -11.44 -4.46
N LYS A 239 -12.76 -12.14 -5.51
CA LYS A 239 -12.48 -13.58 -5.70
C LYS A 239 -10.98 -13.93 -5.64
N PHE A 240 -10.11 -13.02 -6.06
CA PHE A 240 -8.67 -13.24 -6.14
C PHE A 240 -7.94 -13.06 -4.80
N VAL A 241 -8.61 -12.54 -3.78
CA VAL A 241 -8.00 -12.30 -2.47
C VAL A 241 -7.83 -13.61 -1.72
N ARG A 242 -6.63 -13.80 -1.15
CA ARG A 242 -6.35 -14.83 -0.15
C ARG A 242 -6.01 -14.15 1.18
N ARG A 243 -6.66 -14.59 2.26
CA ARG A 243 -6.34 -14.18 3.64
C ARG A 243 -5.15 -14.98 4.16
N TYR A 244 -4.23 -14.30 4.81
CA TYR A 244 -3.03 -14.87 5.44
C TYR A 244 -3.04 -14.69 6.97
N GLY A 245 -3.88 -13.80 7.49
CA GLY A 245 -4.11 -13.60 8.92
C GLY A 245 -5.45 -12.93 9.20
N ASP A 246 -5.81 -12.84 10.48
CA ASP A 246 -7.04 -12.19 10.94
C ASP A 246 -6.73 -11.13 12.01
N ALA A 247 -6.30 -9.96 11.55
CA ALA A 247 -6.02 -8.83 12.42
C ALA A 247 -7.31 -8.19 12.96
N ALA A 248 -8.44 -8.28 12.24
CA ALA A 248 -9.72 -7.78 12.74
C ALA A 248 -10.14 -8.52 14.02
N ALA A 249 -10.05 -9.85 14.03
CA ALA A 249 -10.31 -10.64 15.24
C ALA A 249 -9.33 -10.26 16.37
N LEU A 250 -8.03 -10.25 16.08
CA LEU A 250 -6.99 -9.91 17.07
C LEU A 250 -7.23 -8.54 17.72
N ILE A 251 -7.49 -7.51 16.91
CA ILE A 251 -7.75 -6.15 17.39
C ILE A 251 -9.05 -6.11 18.19
N SER A 252 -10.11 -6.75 17.70
CA SER A 252 -11.41 -6.79 18.38
C SER A 252 -11.30 -7.43 19.76
N ASP A 253 -10.63 -8.57 19.85
CA ASP A 253 -10.43 -9.30 21.10
C ASP A 253 -9.59 -8.49 22.09
N ALA A 254 -8.50 -7.86 21.63
CA ALA A 254 -7.66 -7.01 22.46
C ALA A 254 -8.41 -5.80 23.03
N VAL A 255 -9.22 -5.13 22.19
CA VAL A 255 -10.05 -3.99 22.61
C VAL A 255 -11.13 -4.42 23.60
N GLN A 256 -11.77 -5.57 23.38
CA GLN A 256 -12.78 -6.11 24.29
C GLN A 256 -12.18 -6.54 25.63
N ALA A 257 -11.01 -7.17 25.62
CA ALA A 257 -10.28 -7.54 26.82
C ALA A 257 -9.90 -6.31 27.65
N PHE A 258 -9.28 -5.29 27.02
CA PHE A 258 -8.96 -4.03 27.70
C PHE A 258 -10.20 -3.38 28.33
N ARG A 259 -11.32 -3.35 27.61
CA ARG A 259 -12.59 -2.86 28.16
C ARG A 259 -13.05 -3.68 29.36
N ALA A 260 -12.96 -5.01 29.30
CA ALA A 260 -13.36 -5.89 30.40
C ALA A 260 -12.52 -5.65 31.65
N ASP A 261 -11.21 -5.47 31.50
CA ASP A 261 -10.30 -5.20 32.61
C ASP A 261 -10.60 -3.85 33.27
N VAL A 262 -10.89 -2.81 32.47
CA VAL A 262 -11.28 -1.49 32.99
C VAL A 262 -12.62 -1.56 33.73
N VAL A 263 -13.63 -2.21 33.15
CA VAL A 263 -14.98 -2.30 33.74
C VAL A 263 -14.98 -3.12 35.03
N SER A 264 -14.16 -4.17 35.12
CA SER A 264 -14.03 -4.99 36.32
C SER A 264 -13.10 -4.41 37.39
N GLY A 265 -12.39 -3.32 37.08
CA GLY A 265 -11.38 -2.73 37.95
C GLY A 265 -10.10 -3.54 38.07
N GLN A 266 -9.85 -4.46 37.15
CA GLN A 266 -8.59 -5.21 37.06
C GLN A 266 -7.47 -4.37 36.43
N TYR A 267 -7.82 -3.42 35.56
CA TYR A 267 -6.89 -2.45 34.99
C TYR A 267 -7.25 -1.00 35.34
N PRO A 268 -6.25 -0.17 35.72
CA PRO A 268 -4.89 -0.58 36.09
C PRO A 268 -4.88 -1.30 37.44
N SER A 269 -4.03 -2.31 37.56
CA SER A 269 -3.66 -2.91 38.83
C SER A 269 -2.66 -2.02 39.60
N ASP A 270 -2.35 -2.40 40.84
CA ASP A 270 -1.32 -1.72 41.64
C ASP A 270 0.07 -1.75 40.97
N GLY A 271 0.40 -2.84 40.28
CA GLY A 271 1.67 -2.99 39.55
C GLY A 271 1.78 -2.13 38.30
N GLU A 272 0.65 -1.66 37.78
CA GLU A 272 0.56 -0.73 36.65
C GLU A 272 0.35 0.72 37.12
N SER A 273 0.46 0.95 38.43
CA SER A 273 0.24 2.24 39.08
C SER A 273 1.53 2.78 39.69
N TYR A 274 1.70 4.10 39.66
CA TYR A 274 2.81 4.76 40.34
C TYR A 274 2.43 5.09 41.80
N HIS A 275 3.33 4.76 42.73
CA HIS A 275 3.17 5.07 44.14
C HIS A 275 3.92 6.34 44.54
N LEU A 276 3.37 7.07 45.51
CA LEU A 276 4.12 8.13 46.17
C LEU A 276 5.40 7.57 46.80
N PRO A 277 6.51 8.32 46.78
CA PRO A 277 7.65 8.03 47.64
C PRO A 277 7.20 7.89 49.10
N LYS A 278 7.86 7.01 49.84
CA LYS A 278 7.45 6.60 51.19
C LYS A 278 7.31 7.80 52.14
N GLU A 279 8.23 8.74 52.05
CA GLU A 279 8.29 9.97 52.84
C GLU A 279 7.09 10.87 52.56
N THR A 280 6.72 11.00 51.28
CA THR A 280 5.57 11.81 50.87
C THR A 280 4.26 11.16 51.29
N ARG A 281 4.16 9.82 51.23
CA ARG A 281 2.99 9.06 51.70
C ARG A 281 2.75 9.29 53.20
N SER A 282 3.80 9.21 54.03
CA SER A 282 3.66 9.45 55.49
C SER A 282 3.26 10.89 55.83
N ALA A 283 3.77 11.88 55.10
CA ALA A 283 3.35 13.28 55.28
C ALA A 283 1.88 13.49 54.86
N LEU A 284 1.44 12.81 53.80
CA LEU A 284 0.06 12.88 53.32
C LEU A 284 -0.95 12.35 54.35
N ASP A 285 -0.63 11.24 55.03
CA ASP A 285 -1.49 10.66 56.06
C ASP A 285 -1.76 11.68 57.19
N THR A 286 -0.71 12.39 57.62
CA THR A 286 -0.79 13.47 58.62
C THR A 286 -1.70 14.63 58.14
N VAL A 287 -1.63 14.98 56.86
CA VAL A 287 -2.48 16.03 56.27
C VAL A 287 -3.94 15.58 56.19
N LEU A 288 -4.21 14.32 55.83
CA LEU A 288 -5.56 13.77 55.73
C LEU A 288 -6.25 13.67 57.09
N GLU A 289 -5.53 13.29 58.15
CA GLU A 289 -6.05 13.29 59.52
C GLU A 289 -6.48 14.69 59.98
N ARG A 290 -5.64 15.71 59.75
CA ARG A 290 -5.99 17.11 60.04
C ARG A 290 -7.24 17.55 59.30
N LYS A 291 -7.38 17.19 58.02
CA LYS A 291 -8.56 17.54 57.20
C LYS A 291 -9.85 16.88 57.71
N ARG A 292 -9.77 15.66 58.24
CA ARG A 292 -10.92 14.96 58.85
C ARG A 292 -11.34 15.60 60.18
N GLY A 293 -10.38 16.08 60.98
CA GLY A 293 -10.65 16.79 62.23
C GLY A 293 -11.33 18.16 62.04
N ILE A 294 -11.06 18.85 60.94
CA ILE A 294 -11.67 20.16 60.61
C ILE A 294 -13.10 20.03 60.05
N ARG A 295 -13.47 18.84 59.54
CA ARG A 295 -14.82 18.57 58.99
C ARG A 295 -15.82 18.03 60.02
N ARG A 296 -15.40 17.79 61.26
CA ARG A 296 -16.28 17.49 62.41
C ARG A 296 -16.57 18.74 63.19
#